data_AF-A0A7R9PG20-F1
#
_entry.id   AF-A0A7R9PG20-F1
#
_cell.length_a   1.000
_cell.length_b   1.000
_cell.length_c   1.000
_cell.angle_alpha   90.00
_cell.angle_beta   90.00
_cell.angle_gamma   90.00
#
_symmetry.space_group_name_H-M   'P 1'
#
loop_
_entity.id
_entity.type
_entity.pdbx_description
1 polymer ?
#
loop_
_entity_poly.entity_id
_entity_poly.type
_entity_poly.pdbx_seq_one_letter_code
_entity_poly.pdbx_strand_id
1 'polypeptide(L)'
;MLHCLVQAAGGEEGKNQFTDCLRLSQILRETQPDVYKTLSTTLVDWSDIGAERGDNWFALHRGPVLCEDRSGQFVRVNYSHQQRDSHFTVPLDQVNRWYEALAVFSQALHHPDNTVFFKTKPGTATF
;
A
#
# COMPACT_ATOMS: atom_id res chain seq x y z
N MET A 1 -5.20 -11.41 9.85
CA MET A 1 -6.55 -11.99 9.74
C MET A 1 -7.55 -10.96 10.22
N LEU A 2 -8.60 -10.70 9.43
CA LEU A 2 -9.70 -9.81 9.81
C LEU A 2 -10.96 -10.65 10.02
N HIS A 3 -11.53 -10.62 11.22
CA HIS A 3 -12.76 -11.36 11.56
C HIS A 3 -13.89 -10.37 11.85
N CYS A 4 -14.97 -10.47 11.08
CA CYS A 4 -16.13 -9.61 11.26
C CYS A 4 -16.97 -10.11 12.45
N LEU A 5 -17.01 -9.36 13.54
CA LEU A 5 -17.89 -9.63 14.69
C LEU A 5 -19.27 -8.98 14.51
N VAL A 6 -19.27 -7.74 14.05
CA VAL A 6 -20.47 -6.95 13.76
C VAL A 6 -20.25 -6.26 12.42
N GLN A 7 -21.27 -6.28 11.57
CA GLN A 7 -21.28 -5.52 10.31
C GLN A 7 -22.35 -4.44 10.42
N ALA A 8 -22.04 -3.23 9.94
CA ALA A 8 -22.99 -2.12 9.94
C ALA A 8 -24.24 -2.48 9.13
N ALA A 9 -25.42 -2.17 9.68
CA ALA A 9 -26.70 -2.47 9.05
C ALA A 9 -27.01 -1.51 7.90
N GLY A 10 -27.58 -2.05 6.81
CA GLY A 10 -28.02 -1.27 5.64
C GLY A 10 -26.92 -0.97 4.61
N GLY A 11 -27.36 -0.77 3.37
CA GLY A 11 -26.60 -0.19 2.26
C GLY A 11 -25.36 -0.95 1.77
N GLU A 12 -24.70 -0.32 0.79
CA GLU A 12 -23.47 -0.80 0.13
C GLU A 12 -22.18 -0.34 0.83
N GLU A 13 -22.29 0.37 1.96
CA GLU A 13 -21.16 0.87 2.75
C GLU A 13 -20.47 -0.23 3.58
N GLY A 14 -19.25 0.04 4.07
CA GLY A 14 -18.50 -0.91 4.90
C GLY A 14 -18.00 -2.15 4.14
N LYS A 15 -17.90 -2.06 2.81
CA LYS A 15 -17.30 -3.12 1.97
C LYS A 15 -15.80 -3.14 2.13
N ASN A 16 -15.25 -4.34 2.06
CA ASN A 16 -13.83 -4.57 1.88
C ASN A 16 -13.48 -4.34 0.41
N GLN A 17 -12.29 -3.82 0.15
CA GLN A 17 -11.71 -3.62 -1.18
C GLN A 17 -10.31 -4.24 -1.21
N PHE A 18 -10.12 -5.20 -2.11
CA PHE A 18 -8.89 -5.99 -2.21
C PHE A 18 -8.33 -5.88 -3.63
N THR A 19 -7.00 -5.78 -3.76
CA THR A 19 -6.29 -5.68 -5.05
C THR A 19 -5.11 -6.64 -5.07
N ASP A 20 -4.96 -7.42 -6.15
CA ASP A 20 -3.80 -8.28 -6.35
C ASP A 20 -2.57 -7.45 -6.80
N CYS A 21 -1.73 -7.12 -5.82
CA CYS A 21 -0.52 -6.35 -6.07
C CYS A 21 0.55 -7.13 -6.84
N LEU A 22 0.56 -8.47 -6.82
CA LEU A 22 1.49 -9.26 -7.62
C LEU A 22 1.17 -9.06 -9.10
N ARG A 23 -0.09 -9.24 -9.49
CA ARG A 23 -0.53 -9.01 -10.87
C ARG A 23 -0.33 -7.55 -11.27
N LEU A 24 -0.70 -6.61 -10.40
CA LEU A 24 -0.56 -5.18 -10.70
C LEU A 24 0.90 -4.77 -10.89
N SER A 25 1.82 -5.34 -10.11
CA SER A 25 3.26 -5.08 -10.24
C SER A 25 3.80 -5.48 -11.62
N GLN A 26 3.31 -6.60 -12.19
CA GLN A 26 3.68 -7.06 -13.54
C GLN A 26 3.16 -6.10 -14.60
N ILE A 27 1.87 -5.74 -14.53
CA ILE A 27 1.25 -4.78 -15.46
C ILE A 27 2.00 -3.46 -15.43
N LEU A 28 2.32 -2.95 -14.24
CA LEU A 28 3.04 -1.68 -14.10
C LEU A 28 4.46 -1.76 -14.67
N ARG A 29 5.16 -2.89 -14.46
CA ARG A 29 6.50 -3.13 -15.02
C ARG A 29 6.51 -3.16 -16.55
N GLU A 30 5.45 -3.70 -17.16
CA GLU A 30 5.31 -3.79 -18.62
C GLU A 30 4.83 -2.47 -19.26
N THR A 31 3.83 -1.82 -18.66
CA THR A 31 3.14 -0.67 -19.26
C THR A 31 3.76 0.67 -18.89
N GLN A 32 4.34 0.78 -17.68
CA GLN A 32 4.89 2.01 -17.12
C GLN A 32 6.20 1.73 -16.35
N PRO A 33 7.25 1.23 -17.04
CA PRO A 33 8.49 0.78 -16.41
C PRO A 33 9.18 1.89 -15.59
N ASP A 34 9.05 3.16 -15.99
CA ASP A 34 9.60 4.29 -15.23
C ASP A 34 8.89 4.52 -13.90
N VAL A 35 7.57 4.33 -13.85
CA VAL A 35 6.78 4.40 -12.61
C VAL A 35 7.20 3.25 -11.70
N TYR A 36 7.24 2.03 -12.25
CA TYR A 36 7.68 0.85 -11.52
C TYR A 36 9.07 1.06 -10.90
N LYS A 37 10.05 1.47 -11.70
CA LYS A 37 11.43 1.72 -11.27
C LYS A 37 11.51 2.80 -10.20
N THR A 38 10.77 3.90 -10.37
CA THR A 38 10.74 4.99 -9.38
C THR A 38 10.25 4.46 -8.03
N LEU A 39 9.17 3.67 -8.02
CA LEU A 39 8.58 3.12 -6.80
C LEU A 39 9.35 1.94 -6.19
N SER A 40 10.15 1.22 -6.98
CA SER A 40 10.97 0.11 -6.50
C SER A 40 12.34 0.52 -5.96
N THR A 41 12.85 1.68 -6.38
CA THR A 41 14.20 2.15 -6.01
C THR A 41 14.20 3.28 -5.00
N THR A 42 13.13 4.07 -4.92
CA THR A 42 13.06 5.21 -3.98
C THR A 42 12.78 4.71 -2.57
N LEU A 43 13.70 4.93 -1.64
CA LEU A 43 13.51 4.61 -0.23
C LEU A 43 12.55 5.62 0.42
N VAL A 44 11.55 5.09 1.12
CA VAL A 44 10.54 5.85 1.86
C VAL A 44 10.64 5.48 3.33
N ASP A 45 10.46 6.48 4.19
CA ASP A 45 10.36 6.30 5.64
C ASP A 45 8.90 5.98 6.01
N TRP A 46 8.72 4.84 6.67
CA TRP A 46 7.45 4.35 7.20
C TRP A 46 7.53 4.36 8.73
N SER A 47 6.82 5.28 9.36
CA SER A 47 6.88 5.52 10.79
C SER A 47 5.54 5.25 11.47
N ASP A 48 5.60 4.68 12.66
CA ASP A 48 4.45 4.57 13.56
C ASP A 48 4.86 4.96 14.98
N ILE A 49 4.19 5.96 15.53
CA ILE A 49 4.40 6.47 16.89
C ILE A 49 3.07 6.34 17.60
N GLY A 50 3.05 5.62 18.72
CA GLY A 50 1.81 5.40 19.45
C GLY A 50 2.04 5.04 20.91
N ALA A 51 0.92 5.02 21.62
CA ALA A 51 0.83 4.62 23.00
C ALA A 51 -0.45 3.82 23.21
N GLU A 52 -0.35 2.64 23.80
CA GLU A 52 -1.50 1.77 24.09
C GLU A 52 -1.22 0.96 25.35
N ARG A 53 -2.23 0.86 26.24
CA ARG A 53 -2.18 0.05 27.48
C ARG A 53 -0.97 0.33 28.39
N GLY A 54 -0.42 1.53 28.34
CA GLY A 54 0.73 1.96 29.17
C GLY A 54 2.10 1.77 28.50
N ASP A 55 2.13 1.15 27.32
CA ASP A 55 3.34 1.03 26.50
C ASP A 55 3.39 2.17 25.47
N ASN A 56 4.60 2.63 25.18
CA ASN A 56 4.89 3.60 24.12
C ASN A 56 5.83 2.97 23.11
N TRP A 57 5.65 3.27 21.82
CA TRP A 57 6.56 2.83 20.77
C TRP A 57 6.89 3.93 19.78
N PHE A 58 8.03 3.73 19.15
CA PHE A 58 8.41 4.40 17.92
C PHE A 58 9.01 3.35 16.98
N ALA A 59 8.28 3.03 15.92
CA ALA A 59 8.72 2.14 14.87
C ALA A 59 9.10 2.95 13.63
N LEU A 60 10.26 2.66 13.06
CA LEU A 60 10.71 3.22 11.79
C LEU A 60 11.18 2.07 10.89
N HIS A 61 10.61 2.01 9.69
CA HIS A 61 11.02 1.12 8.63
C HIS A 61 11.37 1.95 7.40
N ARG A 62 12.52 1.71 6.78
CA ARG A 62 12.93 2.37 5.55
C ARG A 62 12.92 1.38 4.40
N GLY A 63 12.15 1.65 3.37
CA GLY A 63 12.06 0.77 2.21
C GLY A 63 11.23 1.34 1.07
N PRO A 64 11.36 0.80 -0.14
CA PRO A 64 10.60 1.24 -1.30
C PRO A 64 9.12 0.85 -1.19
N VAL A 65 8.28 1.44 -2.04
CA VAL A 65 6.86 1.07 -2.15
C VAL A 65 6.75 -0.33 -2.75
N LEU A 66 7.47 -0.60 -3.84
CA LEU A 66 7.53 -1.91 -4.48
C LEU A 66 8.85 -2.60 -4.08
N CYS A 67 8.77 -3.60 -3.22
CA CYS A 67 9.96 -4.33 -2.78
C CYS A 67 10.30 -5.44 -3.77
N GLU A 68 11.57 -5.50 -4.13
CA GLU A 68 12.14 -6.60 -4.89
C GLU A 68 13.05 -7.47 -4.02
N ASP A 69 13.19 -8.74 -4.40
CA ASP A 69 14.26 -9.60 -3.88
C ASP A 69 15.61 -9.32 -4.57
N ARG A 70 16.63 -10.11 -4.23
CA ARG A 70 17.98 -9.98 -4.78
C ARG A 70 18.06 -10.23 -6.29
N SER A 71 17.05 -10.87 -6.88
CA SER A 71 16.97 -11.16 -8.31
C SER A 71 16.11 -10.14 -9.08
N GLY A 72 15.65 -9.08 -8.41
CA GLY A 72 14.78 -8.07 -9.01
C GLY A 72 13.34 -8.55 -9.19
N GLN A 73 12.92 -9.62 -8.51
CA GLN A 73 11.54 -10.08 -8.54
C GLN A 73 10.73 -9.37 -7.47
N PHE A 74 9.52 -8.93 -7.83
CA PHE A 74 8.60 -8.30 -6.89
C PHE A 74 8.19 -9.29 -5.79
N VAL A 75 8.26 -8.86 -4.53
CA VAL A 75 7.93 -9.71 -3.37
C VAL A 75 6.94 -9.10 -2.39
N ARG A 76 6.84 -7.76 -2.31
CA ARG A 76 6.00 -7.08 -1.31
C ARG A 76 5.68 -5.66 -1.70
N VAL A 77 4.51 -5.17 -1.27
CA VAL A 77 4.19 -3.74 -1.24
C VAL A 77 4.37 -3.21 0.18
N ASN A 78 5.09 -2.09 0.34
CA ASN A 78 4.95 -1.23 1.52
C ASN A 78 4.09 -0.02 1.09
N TYR A 79 2.85 0.04 1.56
CA TYR A 79 1.97 1.15 1.22
C TYR A 79 0.95 1.37 2.33
N SER A 80 1.14 2.45 3.08
CA SER A 80 0.12 2.99 3.97
C SER A 80 0.26 4.50 4.01
N HIS A 81 -0.84 5.21 3.77
CA HIS A 81 -0.80 6.67 3.70
C HIS A 81 -0.51 7.28 5.08
N GLN A 82 -1.09 6.72 6.14
CA GLN A 82 -0.98 7.23 7.50
C GLN A 82 0.42 7.00 8.09
N GLN A 83 1.02 5.84 7.82
CA GLN A 83 2.35 5.50 8.31
C GLN A 83 3.48 6.00 7.41
N ARG A 84 3.20 6.65 6.27
CA ARG A 84 4.25 7.30 5.50
C ARG A 84 4.72 8.55 6.25
N ASP A 85 6.00 8.60 6.58
CA ASP A 85 6.56 9.74 7.31
C ASP A 85 6.43 11.03 6.49
N SER A 86 6.23 12.13 7.20
CA SER A 86 6.35 13.49 6.69
C SER A 86 7.78 13.82 6.23
N HIS A 87 8.79 13.20 6.86
CA HIS A 87 10.17 13.31 6.44
C HIS A 87 10.41 12.47 5.19
N PHE A 88 10.64 13.12 4.05
CA PHE A 88 10.89 12.44 2.80
C PHE A 88 12.33 12.66 2.33
N THR A 89 13.17 11.66 2.59
CA THR A 89 14.63 11.73 2.40
C THR A 89 15.06 11.47 0.95
N VAL A 90 14.50 12.24 -0.01
CA VAL A 90 14.87 12.18 -1.43
C VAL A 90 15.38 13.53 -1.93
N PRO A 91 16.24 13.56 -2.98
CA PRO A 91 16.62 14.80 -3.62
C PRO A 91 15.38 15.59 -4.09
N LEU A 92 15.41 16.92 -3.91
CA LEU A 92 14.26 17.78 -4.17
C LEU A 92 13.74 17.68 -5.61
N ASP A 93 14.64 17.52 -6.57
CA ASP A 93 14.34 17.34 -7.99
C ASP A 93 13.64 16.00 -8.31
N GLN A 94 13.66 15.03 -7.40
CA GLN A 94 13.02 13.72 -7.56
C GLN A 94 11.65 13.63 -6.86
N VAL A 95 11.31 14.61 -6.00
CA VAL A 95 10.07 14.60 -5.21
C VAL A 95 8.83 14.50 -6.11
N ASN A 96 8.70 15.38 -7.11
CA ASN A 96 7.54 15.40 -7.99
C ASN A 96 7.39 14.10 -8.78
N ARG A 97 8.50 13.62 -9.37
CA ARG A 97 8.53 12.36 -10.12
C ARG A 97 8.05 11.18 -9.25
N TRP A 98 8.45 11.15 -7.98
CA TRP A 98 8.01 10.10 -7.06
C TRP A 98 6.51 10.19 -6.74
N TYR A 99 5.98 11.39 -6.46
CA TYR A 99 4.54 11.56 -6.20
C TYR A 99 3.68 11.27 -7.43
N GLU A 100 4.14 11.64 -8.62
CA GLU A 100 3.47 11.28 -9.88
C GLU A 100 3.42 9.76 -10.06
N ALA A 101 4.54 9.08 -9.83
CA ALA A 101 4.59 7.62 -9.85
C ALA A 101 3.66 6.98 -8.81
N LEU A 102 3.63 7.52 -7.58
CA LEU A 102 2.74 7.05 -6.51
C LEU A 102 1.27 7.27 -6.87
N ALA A 103 0.93 8.39 -7.51
CA ALA A 103 -0.42 8.69 -7.95
C ALA A 103 -0.89 7.69 -9.01
N VAL A 104 -0.06 7.38 -10.00
CA VAL A 104 -0.34 6.35 -11.01
C VAL A 104 -0.60 5.00 -10.34
N PHE A 105 0.27 4.59 -9.41
CA PHE A 105 0.11 3.32 -8.70
C PHE A 105 -1.15 3.30 -7.85
N SER A 106 -1.45 4.38 -7.12
CA SER A 106 -2.67 4.51 -6.32
C SER A 106 -3.93 4.46 -7.18
N GLN A 107 -3.96 5.14 -8.33
CA GLN A 107 -5.07 5.05 -9.27
C GLN A 107 -5.28 3.62 -9.76
N ALA A 108 -4.18 2.93 -10.09
CA ALA A 108 -4.24 1.55 -10.53
C ALA A 108 -4.73 0.59 -9.42
N LEU A 109 -4.32 0.81 -8.16
CA LEU A 109 -4.79 0.05 -7.01
C LEU A 109 -6.30 0.15 -6.78
N HIS A 110 -6.89 1.32 -7.06
CA HIS A 110 -8.31 1.59 -6.84
C HIS A 110 -9.16 1.46 -8.12
N HIS A 111 -8.56 1.09 -9.25
CA HIS A 111 -9.29 0.92 -10.50
C HIS A 111 -10.24 -0.29 -10.42
N PRO A 112 -11.52 -0.18 -10.82
CA PRO A 112 -12.50 -1.26 -10.74
C PRO A 112 -12.00 -2.61 -11.30
N ASP A 113 -11.28 -2.58 -12.43
CA ASP A 113 -10.74 -3.79 -13.08
C ASP A 113 -9.65 -4.52 -12.28
N ASN A 114 -9.02 -3.83 -11.33
CA ASN A 114 -7.96 -4.39 -10.48
C ASN A 114 -8.47 -4.74 -9.06
N THR A 115 -9.73 -4.40 -8.75
CA THR A 115 -10.27 -4.44 -7.39
C THR A 115 -11.42 -5.44 -7.28
N VAL A 116 -11.45 -6.16 -6.16
CA VAL A 116 -12.60 -6.96 -5.75
C VAL A 116 -13.25 -6.32 -4.53
N PHE A 117 -14.56 -6.11 -4.62
CA PHE A 117 -15.37 -5.59 -3.52
C PHE A 117 -16.27 -6.66 -2.94
N PHE A 118 -16.28 -6.80 -1.61
CA PHE A 118 -17.20 -7.70 -0.92
C PHE A 118 -17.51 -7.21 0.50
N LYS A 119 -18.73 -7.49 0.97
CA LYS A 119 -19.17 -7.16 2.33
C LYS A 119 -19.12 -8.41 3.20
N THR A 120 -18.35 -8.37 4.28
CA THR A 120 -18.26 -9.47 5.24
C THR A 120 -19.52 -9.54 6.11
N LYS A 121 -19.92 -10.75 6.49
CA LYS A 121 -20.99 -10.99 7.46
C LYS A 121 -20.38 -11.33 8.83
N PRO A 122 -21.10 -11.09 9.94
CA PRO A 122 -20.68 -11.59 11.26
C PRO A 122 -20.27 -13.08 11.19
N GLY A 123 -19.14 -13.43 11.80
CA GLY A 123 -18.53 -14.76 11.75
C GLY A 123 -17.63 -15.02 10.53
N THR A 124 -17.57 -14.10 9.55
CA THR A 124 -16.69 -14.26 8.37
C THR A 124 -15.27 -13.82 8.71
N ALA A 125 -14.28 -14.67 8.41
CA ALA A 125 -12.87 -14.34 8.47
C ALA A 125 -12.30 -14.15 7.06
N THR A 126 -11.47 -13.11 6.88
CA THR A 126 -10.74 -12.81 5.65
C THR A 126 -9.25 -12.96 5.88
N PHE A 127 -8.58 -13.59 4.90
CA PHE A 127 -7.16 -13.93 4.89
C PHE A 127 -6.47 -13.30 3.68
#